data_AF-A0A536HL80-F1
#
_entry.id   AF-A0A536HL80-F1
#
_cell.length_a   1.000
_cell.length_b   1.000
_cell.length_c   1.000
_cell.angle_alpha   90.00
_cell.angle_beta   90.00
_cell.angle_gamma   90.00
#
_symmetry.space_group_name_H-M   'P 1'
#
loop_
_entity.id
_entity.type
_entity.pdbx_description
1 polymer ?
#
loop_
_entity_poly.entity_id
_entity_poly.type
_entity_poly.pdbx_seq_one_letter_code
_entity_poly.pdbx_strand_id
1 'polypeptide(L)'
;MKRLVLAALLVASCGPATVSASPTPRASLGASASAAVAGTGVFDGARAREHIAYLADPARGGRYSGSPGYLDAAAYVADQFKAIGLEPLGDGGTYFQRFPMPLVDLAATPSLTRTGADAKSWTHRVDFTESVGGRSGNGTAEAPVVVVGGAAKGSGQDDFAGVTTRGRIALVTGPTAGSVVETAFAEGAIGVLIIGDTSIRYSFIPHFFADTIPVLVGGHLDGVGTDPSGTVFSAANDNASGPAVTIEVARALAPRRAELQRSILFVAWAGEEEGLLGSEAYAGRMASSPGRVESLVAYLNLDVIGCCGNTLEASDENAALADRIRAAATRLGIPFQSIRGGGSDQTT
;
A
#
# COMPACT_ATOMS: atom_id res chain seq x y z
N MET A 1 -15.96 -61.40 23.69
CA MET A 1 -17.33 -61.77 23.27
C MET A 1 -18.24 -60.52 23.35
N LYS A 2 -19.50 -60.59 22.88
CA LYS A 2 -20.37 -59.42 22.65
C LYS A 2 -20.89 -58.73 23.94
N ARG A 3 -21.04 -57.40 23.87
CA ARG A 3 -21.98 -56.44 24.55
C ARG A 3 -21.39 -55.05 24.28
N LEU A 4 -21.97 -54.13 23.50
CA LEU A 4 -23.36 -53.83 23.13
C LEU A 4 -24.24 -53.42 24.32
N VAL A 5 -24.47 -52.11 24.44
CA VAL A 5 -25.53 -51.44 25.19
C VAL A 5 -26.09 -50.35 24.26
N LEU A 6 -27.41 -50.15 24.26
CA LEU A 6 -28.11 -49.23 23.34
C LEU A 6 -28.70 -48.04 24.11
N ALA A 7 -28.97 -46.96 23.38
CA ALA A 7 -29.38 -45.65 23.89
C ALA A 7 -30.64 -45.63 24.78
N ALA A 8 -30.74 -44.59 25.61
CA ALA A 8 -31.99 -44.00 26.04
C ALA A 8 -32.03 -42.54 25.55
N LEU A 9 -33.10 -42.15 24.87
CA LEU A 9 -33.29 -40.80 24.31
C LEU A 9 -34.19 -39.98 25.26
N LEU A 10 -33.78 -38.76 25.59
CA LEU A 10 -34.60 -37.83 26.38
C LEU A 10 -34.69 -36.49 25.64
N VAL A 11 -35.88 -36.19 25.13
CA VAL A 11 -36.21 -34.92 24.47
C VAL A 11 -36.94 -34.03 25.48
N ALA A 12 -36.40 -32.84 25.73
CA ALA A 12 -37.06 -31.78 26.48
C ALA A 12 -37.32 -30.59 25.55
N SER A 13 -38.56 -30.09 25.51
CA SER A 13 -39.00 -29.04 24.59
C SER A 13 -38.66 -27.64 25.09
N CYS A 14 -38.20 -26.76 24.19
CA CYS A 14 -38.03 -25.34 24.50
C CYS A 14 -39.36 -24.66 24.87
N GLY A 15 -39.33 -23.83 25.92
CA GLY A 15 -40.26 -22.73 26.12
C GLY A 15 -39.53 -21.39 25.93
N PRO A 16 -40.14 -20.36 25.34
CA PRO A 16 -39.46 -19.08 25.09
C PRO A 16 -39.36 -18.24 26.37
N ALA A 17 -38.14 -18.09 26.91
CA ALA A 17 -37.86 -17.16 27.99
C ALA A 17 -37.53 -15.76 27.42
N THR A 18 -38.46 -14.82 27.53
CA THR A 18 -38.27 -13.43 27.09
C THR A 18 -37.41 -12.64 28.08
N VAL A 19 -36.10 -12.62 27.85
CA VAL A 19 -35.16 -11.77 28.62
C VAL A 19 -35.23 -10.34 28.10
N SER A 20 -35.90 -9.46 28.84
CA SER A 20 -35.85 -8.02 28.59
C SER A 20 -34.55 -7.43 29.15
N ALA A 21 -33.68 -6.93 28.28
CA ALA A 21 -32.41 -6.32 28.65
C ALA A 21 -32.47 -4.78 28.48
N SER A 22 -32.75 -4.07 29.57
CA SER A 22 -32.56 -2.61 29.61
C SER A 22 -31.06 -2.27 29.61
N PRO A 23 -30.58 -1.37 28.75
CA PRO A 23 -29.16 -1.02 28.70
C PRO A 23 -28.76 -0.16 29.91
N THR A 24 -27.87 -0.69 30.77
CA THR A 24 -27.24 0.08 31.84
C THR A 24 -26.33 1.16 31.23
N PRO A 25 -26.46 2.45 31.60
CA PRO A 25 -25.57 3.48 31.09
C PRO A 25 -24.13 3.23 31.58
N ARG A 26 -23.17 3.15 30.65
CA ARG A 26 -21.74 3.09 31.00
C ARG A 26 -21.31 4.42 31.62
N ALA A 27 -20.53 4.34 32.70
CA ALA A 27 -19.94 5.51 33.34
C ALA A 27 -18.99 6.24 32.36
N SER A 28 -19.08 7.56 32.34
CA SER A 28 -18.16 8.42 31.58
C SER A 28 -16.77 8.40 32.21
N LEU A 29 -15.80 7.79 31.53
CA LEU A 29 -14.38 7.97 31.85
C LEU A 29 -14.01 9.44 31.63
N GLY A 30 -13.54 10.10 32.69
CA GLY A 30 -13.21 11.52 32.66
C GLY A 30 -12.02 11.80 31.74
N ALA A 31 -12.22 12.67 30.74
CA ALA A 31 -11.16 13.04 29.81
C ALA A 31 -10.17 14.03 30.45
N SER A 32 -9.03 13.53 30.94
CA SER A 32 -7.83 14.33 31.23
C SER A 32 -6.78 14.14 30.12
N ALA A 33 -7.17 14.44 28.88
CA ALA A 33 -6.24 14.48 27.75
C ALA A 33 -5.34 15.72 27.86
N SER A 34 -4.04 15.57 27.55
CA SER A 34 -3.10 16.70 27.55
C SER A 34 -3.41 17.65 26.40
N ALA A 35 -3.74 18.92 26.72
CA ALA A 35 -4.21 19.91 25.76
C ALA A 35 -3.10 20.51 24.85
N ALA A 36 -1.94 19.87 24.75
CA ALA A 36 -0.71 20.47 24.23
C ALA A 36 -0.55 20.50 22.70
N VAL A 37 -1.33 19.71 21.94
CA VAL A 37 -1.18 19.57 20.47
C VAL A 37 -2.49 19.87 19.71
N ALA A 38 -3.51 20.38 20.41
CA ALA A 38 -4.78 20.81 19.82
C ALA A 38 -4.64 22.16 19.10
N GLY A 39 -3.89 22.17 17.99
CA GLY A 39 -3.82 23.30 17.06
C GLY A 39 -5.17 23.57 16.39
N THR A 40 -5.23 24.61 15.57
CA THR A 40 -6.45 24.98 14.82
C THR A 40 -7.03 23.80 14.04
N GLY A 41 -8.36 23.70 13.99
CA GLY A 41 -9.10 22.65 13.26
C GLY A 41 -9.09 22.82 11.73
N VAL A 42 -7.93 23.22 11.20
CA VAL A 42 -7.63 23.62 9.83
C VAL A 42 -6.27 23.00 9.48
N PHE A 43 -6.12 22.48 8.27
CA PHE A 43 -4.88 21.88 7.77
C PHE A 43 -3.78 22.90 7.54
N ASP A 44 -2.55 22.61 7.97
CA ASP A 44 -1.38 23.47 7.81
C ASP A 44 -0.29 22.81 6.94
N GLY A 45 -0.13 23.30 5.71
CA GLY A 45 0.88 22.81 4.77
C GLY A 45 2.33 23.08 5.17
N ALA A 46 2.61 23.97 6.14
CA ALA A 46 3.96 24.12 6.70
C ALA A 46 4.30 22.94 7.62
N ARG A 47 3.38 22.55 8.50
CA ARG A 47 3.53 21.37 9.37
C ARG A 47 3.65 20.07 8.59
N ALA A 48 2.86 19.90 7.53
CA ALA A 48 3.04 18.77 6.60
C ALA A 48 4.46 18.74 6.01
N ARG A 49 5.05 19.89 5.66
CA ARG A 49 6.45 19.96 5.18
C ARG A 49 7.48 19.66 6.27
N GLU A 50 7.22 19.99 7.53
CA GLU A 50 8.07 19.57 8.67
C GLU A 50 8.08 18.04 8.82
N HIS A 51 6.91 17.39 8.67
CA HIS A 51 6.82 15.92 8.65
C HIS A 51 7.56 15.30 7.45
N ILE A 52 7.42 15.86 6.24
CA ILE A 52 8.22 15.43 5.07
C ILE A 52 9.72 15.60 5.36
N ALA A 53 10.14 16.75 5.88
CA ALA A 53 11.56 17.05 6.15
C ALA A 53 12.17 16.10 7.19
N TYR A 54 11.39 15.63 8.17
CA TYR A 54 11.83 14.58 9.10
C TYR A 54 11.94 13.23 8.38
N LEU A 55 10.89 12.79 7.68
CA LEU A 55 10.79 11.46 7.06
C LEU A 55 11.77 11.26 5.89
N ALA A 56 12.12 12.34 5.20
CA ALA A 56 12.97 12.34 4.01
C ALA A 56 14.45 12.71 4.30
N ASP A 57 14.81 12.93 5.57
CA ASP A 57 16.16 13.28 5.98
C ASP A 57 17.18 12.17 5.61
N PRO A 58 18.17 12.44 4.73
CA PRO A 58 19.18 11.45 4.32
C PRO A 58 19.94 10.83 5.50
N ALA A 59 20.02 11.52 6.65
CA ALA A 59 20.68 11.01 7.85
C ALA A 59 20.01 9.74 8.44
N ARG A 60 18.83 9.34 7.96
CA ARG A 60 18.11 8.12 8.37
C ARG A 60 18.43 6.90 7.50
N GLY A 61 19.12 7.07 6.36
CA GLY A 61 19.45 5.97 5.46
C GLY A 61 18.28 5.48 4.58
N GLY A 62 17.30 6.34 4.31
CA GLY A 62 16.10 5.98 3.55
C GLY A 62 15.11 5.15 4.38
N ARG A 63 14.11 4.54 3.74
CA ARG A 63 12.99 3.88 4.44
C ARG A 63 12.58 2.52 3.85
N TYR A 64 13.53 1.74 3.31
CA TYR A 64 13.26 0.38 2.82
C TYR A 64 12.60 -0.47 3.91
N SER A 65 11.60 -1.29 3.58
CA SER A 65 10.71 -1.88 4.58
C SER A 65 11.46 -2.76 5.58
N GLY A 66 11.32 -2.45 6.88
CA GLY A 66 12.02 -3.14 7.97
C GLY A 66 13.48 -2.70 8.21
N SER A 67 14.03 -1.78 7.42
CA SER A 67 15.34 -1.14 7.67
C SER A 67 15.34 -0.28 8.94
N PRO A 68 16.51 0.07 9.51
CA PRO A 68 16.58 0.98 10.66
C PRO A 68 15.91 2.34 10.43
N GLY A 69 16.03 2.91 9.21
CA GLY A 69 15.40 4.17 8.85
C GLY A 69 13.87 4.06 8.70
N TYR A 70 13.36 2.94 8.18
CA TYR A 70 11.93 2.63 8.21
C TYR A 70 11.42 2.51 9.66
N LEU A 71 12.17 1.85 10.55
CA LEU A 71 11.75 1.68 11.95
C LEU A 71 11.75 3.00 12.73
N ASP A 72 12.68 3.92 12.46
CA ASP A 72 12.64 5.29 12.98
C ASP A 72 11.41 6.06 12.46
N ALA A 73 11.16 6.01 11.15
CA ALA A 73 10.00 6.65 10.54
C ALA A 73 8.68 6.12 11.11
N ALA A 74 8.55 4.79 11.27
CA ALA A 74 7.37 4.16 11.85
C ALA A 74 7.17 4.55 13.33
N ALA A 75 8.24 4.64 14.11
CA ALA A 75 8.19 5.15 15.48
C ALA A 75 7.74 6.62 15.52
N TYR A 76 8.29 7.46 14.63
CA TYR A 76 7.92 8.88 14.50
C TYR A 76 6.44 9.06 14.17
N VAL A 77 5.89 8.36 13.17
CA VAL A 77 4.47 8.42 12.80
C VAL A 77 3.59 7.98 13.98
N ALA A 78 3.94 6.89 14.65
CA ALA A 78 3.21 6.41 15.83
C ALA A 78 3.22 7.44 16.99
N ASP A 79 4.35 8.11 17.25
CA ASP A 79 4.41 9.16 18.26
C ASP A 79 3.66 10.44 17.83
N GLN A 80 3.59 10.79 16.54
CA GLN A 80 2.71 11.88 16.07
C GLN A 80 1.22 11.53 16.30
N PHE A 81 0.79 10.34 15.89
CA PHE A 81 -0.59 9.85 16.10
C PHE A 81 -0.97 9.82 17.59
N LYS A 82 -0.05 9.38 18.44
CA LYS A 82 -0.18 9.38 19.91
C LYS A 82 -0.23 10.79 20.51
N ALA A 83 0.57 11.73 19.99
CA ALA A 83 0.56 13.13 20.41
C ALA A 83 -0.72 13.88 20.00
N ILE A 84 -1.33 13.49 18.88
CA ILE A 84 -2.66 13.95 18.41
C ILE A 84 -3.79 13.36 19.28
N GLY A 85 -3.54 12.25 19.98
CA GLY A 85 -4.53 11.55 20.81
C GLY A 85 -5.40 10.56 20.03
N LEU A 86 -4.88 9.98 18.95
CA LEU A 86 -5.52 8.84 18.28
C LEU A 86 -5.46 7.58 19.17
N GLU A 87 -6.38 6.65 18.92
CA GLU A 87 -6.44 5.37 19.65
C GLU A 87 -5.70 4.27 18.87
N PRO A 88 -4.82 3.48 19.50
CA PRO A 88 -4.03 2.43 18.82
C PRO A 88 -4.88 1.19 18.49
N LEU A 89 -4.64 0.61 17.30
CA LEU A 89 -5.40 -0.54 16.78
C LEU A 89 -4.51 -1.69 16.23
N GLY A 90 -3.19 -1.58 16.37
CA GLY A 90 -2.23 -2.62 15.99
C GLY A 90 -2.05 -3.72 17.05
N ASP A 91 -1.09 -4.61 16.80
CA ASP A 91 -0.84 -5.81 17.62
C ASP A 91 -0.70 -5.45 19.11
N GLY A 92 -1.46 -6.13 19.97
CA GLY A 92 -1.42 -5.95 21.42
C GLY A 92 -1.91 -4.58 21.92
N GLY A 93 -2.63 -3.80 21.11
CA GLY A 93 -3.02 -2.42 21.45
C GLY A 93 -1.89 -1.41 21.25
N THR A 94 -0.93 -1.71 20.38
CA THR A 94 0.11 -0.76 19.94
C THR A 94 -0.29 -0.07 18.64
N TYR A 95 0.48 0.92 18.17
CA TYR A 95 0.26 1.54 16.86
C TYR A 95 0.78 0.69 15.68
N PHE A 96 1.29 -0.52 15.93
CA PHE A 96 2.03 -1.32 14.95
C PHE A 96 1.36 -2.65 14.66
N GLN A 97 1.02 -2.89 13.39
CA GLN A 97 0.76 -4.25 12.89
C GLN A 97 2.06 -4.80 12.28
N ARG A 98 2.52 -5.97 12.74
CA ARG A 98 3.74 -6.63 12.25
C ARG A 98 3.40 -7.84 11.39
N PHE A 99 3.98 -7.92 10.21
CA PHE A 99 3.84 -9.07 9.32
C PHE A 99 5.24 -9.54 8.85
N PRO A 100 5.41 -10.82 8.51
CA PRO A 100 6.64 -11.30 7.88
C PRO A 100 6.67 -10.82 6.42
N MET A 101 7.80 -10.30 5.98
CA MET A 101 8.02 -9.82 4.61
C MET A 101 9.29 -10.45 4.03
N PRO A 102 9.32 -10.88 2.76
CA PRO A 102 10.57 -11.22 2.08
C PRO A 102 11.41 -9.95 1.87
N LEU A 103 12.65 -9.94 2.33
CA LEU A 103 13.62 -8.87 2.04
C LEU A 103 14.44 -9.24 0.80
N VAL A 104 14.79 -8.26 -0.03
CA VAL A 104 15.63 -8.46 -1.22
C VAL A 104 16.81 -7.49 -1.20
N ASP A 105 17.91 -7.98 -0.65
CA ASP A 105 19.18 -7.26 -0.63
C ASP A 105 19.84 -7.26 -2.02
N LEU A 106 20.06 -6.08 -2.60
CA LEU A 106 20.89 -5.93 -3.79
C LEU A 106 22.36 -6.21 -3.43
N ALA A 107 22.93 -7.29 -3.96
CA ALA A 107 24.35 -7.62 -3.77
C ALA A 107 25.31 -6.63 -4.46
N ALA A 108 24.82 -5.89 -5.47
CA ALA A 108 25.47 -4.78 -6.14
C ALA A 108 24.41 -3.94 -6.89
N THR A 109 24.67 -2.66 -7.14
CA THR A 109 23.79 -1.79 -7.95
C THR A 109 23.67 -2.36 -9.38
N PRO A 110 22.45 -2.68 -9.87
CA PRO A 110 22.24 -3.15 -11.23
C PRO A 110 22.74 -2.18 -12.29
N SER A 111 23.19 -2.69 -13.44
CA SER A 111 23.59 -1.88 -14.59
C SER A 111 22.93 -2.38 -15.88
N LEU A 112 22.45 -1.44 -16.70
CA LEU A 112 21.82 -1.73 -17.99
C LEU A 112 22.53 -0.92 -19.09
N THR A 113 23.10 -1.64 -20.06
CA THR A 113 23.81 -1.03 -21.19
C THR A 113 23.42 -1.73 -22.50
N ARG A 114 23.32 -0.94 -23.58
CA ARG A 114 23.21 -1.42 -24.96
C ARG A 114 24.55 -1.18 -25.63
N THR A 115 25.15 -2.25 -26.13
CA THR A 115 26.41 -2.23 -26.90
C THR A 115 26.12 -2.05 -28.40
N GLY A 116 27.17 -1.77 -29.19
CA GLY A 116 27.07 -1.53 -30.63
C GLY A 116 27.14 -0.05 -31.03
N ALA A 117 26.69 0.28 -32.24
CA ALA A 117 26.81 1.63 -32.81
C ALA A 117 26.01 2.69 -32.02
N ASP A 118 24.76 2.37 -31.67
CA ASP A 118 23.89 3.24 -30.88
C ASP A 118 24.05 2.98 -29.37
N ALA A 119 25.29 2.94 -28.87
CA ALA A 119 25.56 2.61 -27.48
C ALA A 119 24.83 3.54 -26.50
N LYS A 120 24.13 2.98 -25.50
CA LYS A 120 23.48 3.74 -24.42
C LYS A 120 23.66 3.00 -23.09
N SER A 121 23.96 3.75 -22.04
CA SER A 121 23.75 3.32 -20.64
C SER A 121 22.47 3.95 -20.10
N TRP A 122 21.78 3.23 -19.22
CA TRP A 122 20.61 3.72 -18.48
C TRP A 122 20.95 3.79 -16.99
N THR A 123 20.34 4.73 -16.27
CA THR A 123 20.60 5.01 -14.85
C THR A 123 19.66 4.20 -13.95
N HIS A 124 20.21 3.46 -12.99
CA HIS A 124 19.40 2.68 -12.03
C HIS A 124 18.53 3.61 -11.16
N ARG A 125 17.30 3.16 -10.84
CA ARG A 125 16.23 3.92 -10.15
C ARG A 125 15.86 5.28 -10.80
N VAL A 126 16.21 5.50 -12.07
CA VAL A 126 15.80 6.68 -12.86
C VAL A 126 15.28 6.29 -14.25
N ASP A 127 16.06 5.50 -14.99
CA ASP A 127 15.67 4.94 -16.29
C ASP A 127 15.08 3.51 -16.16
N PHE A 128 15.50 2.73 -15.14
CA PHE A 128 15.09 1.35 -14.92
C PHE A 128 15.25 0.91 -13.45
N THR A 129 14.53 -0.13 -13.04
CA THR A 129 14.68 -0.84 -11.76
C THR A 129 14.66 -2.35 -11.99
N GLU A 130 15.17 -3.13 -11.03
CA GLU A 130 14.97 -4.57 -10.96
C GLU A 130 13.49 -4.94 -10.74
N SER A 131 13.06 -6.07 -11.31
CA SER A 131 11.77 -6.68 -11.00
C SER A 131 11.98 -7.78 -9.96
N VAL A 132 11.34 -7.66 -8.80
CA VAL A 132 11.48 -8.59 -7.68
C VAL A 132 10.49 -9.76 -7.81
N GLY A 133 10.95 -10.98 -7.53
CA GLY A 133 10.13 -12.19 -7.50
C GLY A 133 10.36 -13.19 -8.65
N GLY A 134 9.76 -14.38 -8.54
CA GLY A 134 9.94 -15.46 -9.52
C GLY A 134 11.40 -15.89 -9.68
N ARG A 135 11.86 -16.09 -10.91
CA ARG A 135 13.26 -16.35 -11.28
C ARG A 135 14.22 -15.16 -11.19
N SER A 136 13.79 -13.97 -10.75
CA SER A 136 14.71 -12.84 -10.55
C SER A 136 15.74 -13.16 -9.46
N GLY A 137 17.00 -13.27 -9.88
CA GLY A 137 18.15 -13.55 -9.02
C GLY A 137 19.42 -12.92 -9.56
N ASN A 138 20.56 -13.22 -8.94
CA ASN A 138 21.85 -12.65 -9.36
C ASN A 138 22.33 -13.26 -10.69
N GLY A 139 22.85 -12.41 -11.59
CA GLY A 139 23.34 -12.86 -12.88
C GLY A 139 23.75 -11.72 -13.82
N THR A 140 24.04 -12.08 -15.06
CA THR A 140 24.32 -11.13 -16.15
C THR A 140 23.89 -11.78 -17.46
N ALA A 141 23.23 -11.02 -18.33
CA ALA A 141 22.80 -11.48 -19.65
C ALA A 141 23.30 -10.52 -20.73
N GLU A 142 24.13 -11.02 -21.64
CA GLU A 142 24.55 -10.30 -22.85
C GLU A 142 24.11 -11.09 -24.08
N ALA A 143 23.08 -10.59 -24.77
CA ALA A 143 22.58 -11.16 -26.01
C ALA A 143 21.76 -10.11 -26.79
N PRO A 144 21.50 -10.32 -28.09
CA PRO A 144 20.61 -9.45 -28.84
C PRO A 144 19.21 -9.40 -28.21
N VAL A 145 18.64 -8.21 -28.13
CA VAL A 145 17.28 -7.99 -27.66
C VAL A 145 16.28 -8.39 -28.75
N VAL A 146 15.16 -9.01 -28.36
CA VAL A 146 14.01 -9.27 -29.23
C VAL A 146 12.73 -8.73 -28.58
N VAL A 147 11.88 -8.09 -29.36
CA VAL A 147 10.59 -7.57 -28.87
C VAL A 147 9.59 -8.71 -28.74
N VAL A 148 8.86 -8.72 -27.63
CA VAL A 148 7.75 -9.63 -27.29
C VAL A 148 6.56 -8.74 -26.87
N GLY A 149 5.32 -9.23 -27.03
CA GLY A 149 4.10 -8.51 -26.66
C GLY A 149 3.92 -8.30 -25.15
N GLY A 150 2.82 -8.77 -24.58
CA GLY A 150 2.62 -8.86 -23.12
C GLY A 150 3.25 -10.10 -22.48
N ALA A 151 4.06 -10.84 -23.24
CA ALA A 151 4.60 -12.17 -22.92
C ALA A 151 3.52 -13.23 -22.61
N ALA A 152 2.30 -13.05 -23.12
CA ALA A 152 1.21 -13.99 -22.93
C ALA A 152 1.34 -15.22 -23.84
N LYS A 153 1.12 -16.41 -23.28
CA LYS A 153 1.06 -17.67 -24.03
C LYS A 153 0.01 -18.61 -23.45
N GLY A 154 -1.12 -18.74 -24.14
CA GLY A 154 -2.30 -19.47 -23.69
C GLY A 154 -3.61 -18.79 -24.13
N SER A 155 -4.75 -19.43 -23.90
CA SER A 155 -6.10 -18.87 -24.16
C SER A 155 -6.36 -18.34 -25.58
N GLY A 156 -5.56 -18.76 -26.58
CA GLY A 156 -5.65 -18.30 -27.97
C GLY A 156 -4.65 -17.19 -28.35
N GLN A 157 -3.83 -16.72 -27.42
CA GLN A 157 -2.73 -15.78 -27.63
C GLN A 157 -1.37 -16.49 -27.49
N ASP A 158 -0.39 -16.12 -28.33
CA ASP A 158 1.01 -16.53 -28.22
C ASP A 158 1.90 -15.39 -28.71
N ASP A 159 2.34 -14.54 -27.79
CA ASP A 159 3.18 -13.36 -28.08
C ASP A 159 4.60 -13.74 -28.54
N PHE A 160 4.94 -15.03 -28.55
CA PHE A 160 6.20 -15.60 -29.02
C PHE A 160 6.06 -16.19 -30.43
N ALA A 161 4.86 -16.21 -31.03
CA ALA A 161 4.62 -16.76 -32.36
C ALA A 161 5.44 -16.02 -33.43
N GLY A 162 6.44 -16.70 -34.00
CA GLY A 162 7.38 -16.13 -34.97
C GLY A 162 8.58 -15.38 -34.37
N VAL A 163 8.69 -15.28 -33.04
CA VAL A 163 9.80 -14.62 -32.33
C VAL A 163 10.75 -15.64 -31.73
N THR A 164 12.03 -15.61 -32.12
CA THR A 164 13.05 -16.47 -31.52
C THR A 164 13.64 -15.83 -30.26
N THR A 165 13.08 -16.16 -29.10
CA THR A 165 13.58 -15.73 -27.77
C THR A 165 14.72 -16.58 -27.23
N ARG A 166 14.90 -17.81 -27.73
CA ARG A 166 15.95 -18.74 -27.25
C ARG A 166 17.35 -18.12 -27.33
N GLY A 167 18.00 -17.92 -26.19
CA GLY A 167 19.32 -17.30 -26.10
C GLY A 167 19.33 -15.79 -26.36
N ARG A 168 18.20 -15.11 -26.15
CA ARG A 168 18.01 -13.65 -26.34
C ARG A 168 17.55 -12.99 -25.05
N ILE A 169 17.63 -11.66 -25.03
CA ILE A 169 16.94 -10.85 -24.01
C ILE A 169 15.55 -10.52 -24.57
N ALA A 170 14.49 -10.88 -23.85
CA ALA A 170 13.12 -10.53 -24.22
C ALA A 170 12.80 -9.12 -23.73
N LEU A 171 12.41 -8.22 -24.64
CA LEU A 171 11.86 -6.90 -24.31
C LEU A 171 10.34 -6.96 -24.45
N VAL A 172 9.65 -6.99 -23.32
CA VAL A 172 8.19 -7.06 -23.20
C VAL A 172 7.63 -5.64 -23.28
N THR A 173 6.72 -5.38 -24.23
CA THR A 173 6.23 -4.02 -24.54
C THR A 173 4.71 -3.90 -24.66
N GLY A 174 3.97 -4.95 -24.30
CA GLY A 174 2.51 -4.96 -24.26
C GLY A 174 1.96 -5.18 -22.85
N PRO A 175 0.64 -5.00 -22.65
CA PRO A 175 0.00 -5.20 -21.35
C PRO A 175 0.22 -6.64 -20.86
N THR A 176 0.81 -6.77 -19.69
CA THR A 176 1.31 -8.05 -19.16
C THR A 176 0.21 -8.89 -18.54
N ALA A 177 0.20 -10.20 -18.81
CA ALA A 177 -0.78 -11.13 -18.24
C ALA A 177 -0.10 -12.40 -17.68
N GLY A 178 -0.37 -12.72 -16.41
CA GLY A 178 0.24 -13.87 -15.73
C GLY A 178 1.73 -13.67 -15.45
N SER A 179 2.48 -14.76 -15.31
CA SER A 179 3.91 -14.70 -14.98
C SER A 179 4.77 -14.48 -16.22
N VAL A 180 4.98 -13.20 -16.54
CA VAL A 180 5.82 -12.70 -17.65
C VAL A 180 7.21 -13.35 -17.64
N VAL A 181 7.89 -13.28 -16.48
CA VAL A 181 9.27 -13.75 -16.30
C VAL A 181 9.36 -15.25 -16.56
N GLU A 182 8.49 -16.05 -15.93
CA GLU A 182 8.51 -17.51 -16.09
C GLU A 182 8.17 -17.94 -17.52
N THR A 183 7.25 -17.25 -18.19
CA THR A 183 6.86 -17.55 -19.57
C THR A 183 7.98 -17.23 -20.55
N ALA A 184 8.65 -16.08 -20.40
CA ALA A 184 9.81 -15.73 -21.22
C ALA A 184 11.00 -16.70 -21.03
N PHE A 185 11.27 -17.12 -19.79
CA PHE A 185 12.29 -18.14 -19.50
C PHE A 185 11.91 -19.53 -20.04
N ALA A 186 10.63 -19.92 -20.04
CA ALA A 186 10.17 -21.20 -20.61
C ALA A 186 10.42 -21.29 -22.12
N GLU A 187 10.22 -20.19 -22.85
CA GLU A 187 10.55 -20.10 -24.29
C GLU A 187 12.07 -19.99 -24.56
N GLY A 188 12.86 -19.76 -23.51
CA GLY A 188 14.33 -19.81 -23.52
C GLY A 188 15.03 -18.45 -23.60
N ALA A 189 14.34 -17.35 -23.26
CA ALA A 189 15.01 -16.08 -23.00
C ALA A 189 16.04 -16.25 -21.86
N ILE A 190 17.15 -15.51 -21.92
CA ILE A 190 18.20 -15.52 -20.88
C ILE A 190 18.20 -14.26 -20.00
N GLY A 191 17.32 -13.31 -20.32
CA GLY A 191 17.06 -12.09 -19.57
C GLY A 191 15.74 -11.49 -20.04
N VAL A 192 15.09 -10.71 -19.18
CA VAL A 192 13.81 -10.06 -19.47
C VAL A 192 13.90 -8.59 -19.10
N LEU A 193 13.48 -7.73 -20.02
CA LEU A 193 13.26 -6.31 -19.80
C LEU A 193 11.76 -6.05 -20.00
N ILE A 194 11.11 -5.39 -19.05
CA ILE A 194 9.68 -5.07 -19.12
C ILE A 194 9.55 -3.56 -19.25
N ILE A 195 8.94 -3.08 -20.34
CA ILE A 195 8.46 -1.71 -20.42
C ILE A 195 7.10 -1.69 -19.73
N GLY A 196 7.05 -1.18 -18.50
CA GLY A 196 5.80 -1.06 -17.77
C GLY A 196 4.88 0.01 -18.36
N ASP A 197 3.58 -0.29 -18.39
CA ASP A 197 2.56 0.73 -18.11
C ASP A 197 2.20 0.66 -16.62
N THR A 198 1.59 1.73 -16.09
CA THR A 198 1.31 1.90 -14.66
C THR A 198 0.04 1.17 -14.21
N SER A 199 -0.16 -0.08 -14.64
CA SER A 199 -1.33 -0.88 -14.23
C SER A 199 -1.06 -2.38 -14.07
N ILE A 200 -0.66 -2.79 -12.87
CA ILE A 200 -0.90 -4.15 -12.35
C ILE A 200 -1.99 -4.05 -11.28
N ARG A 201 -2.93 -5.01 -11.25
CA ARG A 201 -4.03 -5.08 -10.28
C ARG A 201 -4.11 -6.46 -9.67
N TYR A 202 -4.35 -6.54 -8.36
CA TYR A 202 -5.45 -7.26 -7.67
C TYR A 202 -5.45 -6.79 -6.21
N SER A 203 -6.59 -6.58 -5.53
CA SER A 203 -7.25 -7.63 -4.73
C SER A 203 -8.67 -7.22 -4.26
N PHE A 204 -9.12 -7.69 -3.08
CA PHE A 204 -10.44 -7.47 -2.46
C PHE A 204 -10.34 -7.47 -0.90
N ILE A 205 -11.44 -7.18 -0.20
CA ILE A 205 -11.50 -6.00 0.69
C ILE A 205 -11.95 -6.33 2.17
N PRO A 206 -11.27 -5.90 3.30
CA PRO A 206 -11.73 -6.20 4.71
C PRO A 206 -11.53 -5.24 5.99
N HIS A 207 -12.21 -5.52 7.16
CA HIS A 207 -13.00 -4.64 8.13
C HIS A 207 -12.86 -4.96 9.65
N PHE A 208 -13.45 -4.12 10.52
CA PHE A 208 -14.24 -4.58 11.69
C PHE A 208 -15.40 -3.65 12.17
N PHE A 209 -16.43 -4.24 12.80
CA PHE A 209 -17.66 -3.56 13.26
C PHE A 209 -17.47 -2.50 14.37
N ALA A 210 -18.11 -1.35 14.16
CA ALA A 210 -18.80 -0.55 15.19
C ALA A 210 -20.08 0.05 14.54
N ASP A 211 -20.93 0.75 15.29
CA ASP A 211 -22.23 1.27 14.79
C ASP A 211 -22.12 2.39 13.74
N THR A 212 -20.91 2.75 13.29
CA THR A 212 -20.70 3.59 12.10
C THR A 212 -19.66 2.96 11.18
N ILE A 213 -19.88 3.13 9.87
CA ILE A 213 -19.10 2.54 8.79
C ILE A 213 -17.87 3.44 8.53
N PRO A 214 -16.63 3.01 8.83
CA PRO A 214 -15.45 3.89 8.84
C PRO A 214 -15.00 4.43 7.46
N VAL A 215 -14.06 5.38 7.52
CA VAL A 215 -13.25 5.86 6.37
C VAL A 215 -11.78 5.62 6.71
N LEU A 216 -10.99 5.15 5.73
CA LEU A 216 -9.55 4.99 5.85
C LEU A 216 -8.83 6.17 5.16
N VAL A 217 -7.74 6.66 5.74
CA VAL A 217 -6.86 7.69 5.17
C VAL A 217 -5.41 7.32 5.47
N GLY A 218 -4.54 7.32 4.46
CA GLY A 218 -3.15 6.91 4.65
C GLY A 218 -2.40 6.76 3.32
N GLY A 219 -1.20 6.19 3.40
CA GLY A 219 -0.36 5.82 2.27
C GLY A 219 0.91 5.14 2.77
N HIS A 220 1.74 4.60 1.89
CA HIS A 220 2.97 3.94 2.31
C HIS A 220 3.98 4.87 2.98
N LEU A 221 4.71 4.29 3.94
CA LEU A 221 5.75 4.98 4.72
C LEU A 221 7.15 4.58 4.26
N ASP A 222 7.27 3.48 3.54
CA ASP A 222 8.51 2.99 2.97
C ASP A 222 8.99 3.87 1.80
N GLY A 223 9.84 3.28 0.95
CA GLY A 223 10.62 3.95 -0.07
C GLY A 223 11.91 3.17 -0.33
N VAL A 224 12.41 3.15 -1.57
CA VAL A 224 13.51 2.29 -2.06
C VAL A 224 14.79 2.22 -1.19
N GLY A 225 15.01 3.18 -0.28
CA GLY A 225 15.98 3.05 0.81
C GLY A 225 17.36 3.61 0.49
N THR A 226 18.37 2.75 0.51
CA THR A 226 19.77 3.08 0.18
C THR A 226 20.33 1.97 -0.68
N ASP A 227 20.92 2.30 -1.82
CA ASP A 227 21.49 1.28 -2.74
C ASP A 227 22.90 0.81 -2.29
N PRO A 228 23.45 -0.24 -2.93
CA PRO A 228 24.80 -0.73 -2.62
C PRO A 228 25.94 0.26 -2.91
N SER A 229 25.70 1.38 -3.60
CA SER A 229 26.68 2.47 -3.74
C SER A 229 26.71 3.40 -2.52
N GLY A 230 25.73 3.29 -1.61
CA GLY A 230 25.52 4.21 -0.49
C GLY A 230 24.68 5.44 -0.86
N THR A 231 24.01 5.42 -2.02
CA THR A 231 23.10 6.50 -2.43
C THR A 231 21.79 6.37 -1.66
N VAL A 232 21.51 7.34 -0.78
CA VAL A 232 20.28 7.39 0.01
C VAL A 232 19.15 8.00 -0.81
N PHE A 233 18.07 7.25 -0.98
CA PHE A 233 16.85 7.71 -1.64
C PHE A 233 15.89 8.25 -0.56
N SER A 234 15.87 9.57 -0.40
CA SER A 234 15.05 10.28 0.57
C SER A 234 13.54 10.01 0.47
N ALA A 235 13.06 9.48 -0.66
CA ALA A 235 11.66 9.10 -0.87
C ALA A 235 10.68 10.20 -0.40
N ALA A 236 10.93 11.44 -0.85
CA ALA A 236 10.40 12.66 -0.23
C ALA A 236 9.01 13.05 -0.70
N ASN A 237 8.72 12.82 -1.99
CA ASN A 237 7.38 12.98 -2.56
C ASN A 237 6.64 11.65 -2.61
N ASP A 238 7.37 10.64 -3.07
CA ASP A 238 7.05 9.23 -3.17
C ASP A 238 7.90 8.50 -2.09
N ASN A 239 7.36 8.15 -0.93
CA ASN A 239 6.08 8.65 -0.40
C ASN A 239 6.14 9.18 1.05
N ALA A 240 7.11 10.02 1.40
CA ALA A 240 7.02 10.79 2.65
C ALA A 240 5.86 11.80 2.67
N SER A 241 5.29 12.15 1.50
CA SER A 241 4.22 13.14 1.40
C SER A 241 2.87 12.61 1.91
N GLY A 242 2.53 11.35 1.65
CA GLY A 242 1.32 10.68 2.11
C GLY A 242 1.16 10.65 3.63
N PRO A 243 2.08 10.02 4.38
CA PRO A 243 2.05 9.98 5.85
C PRO A 243 2.14 11.37 6.48
N ALA A 244 2.89 12.31 5.89
CA ALA A 244 2.97 13.68 6.38
C ALA A 244 1.63 14.43 6.31
N VAL A 245 0.90 14.30 5.21
CA VAL A 245 -0.46 14.82 5.07
C VAL A 245 -1.45 14.05 5.95
N THR A 246 -1.27 12.73 6.09
CA THR A 246 -2.09 11.88 6.98
C THR A 246 -2.02 12.35 8.44
N ILE A 247 -0.81 12.62 8.95
CA ILE A 247 -0.58 13.19 10.30
C ILE A 247 -1.28 14.55 10.46
N GLU A 248 -1.11 15.45 9.50
CA GLU A 248 -1.63 16.82 9.62
C GLU A 248 -3.15 16.90 9.40
N VAL A 249 -3.73 16.01 8.57
CA VAL A 249 -5.19 15.80 8.48
C VAL A 249 -5.73 15.23 9.79
N ALA A 250 -5.06 14.24 10.40
CA ALA A 250 -5.45 13.72 11.71
C ALA A 250 -5.43 14.81 12.78
N ARG A 251 -4.39 15.65 12.81
CA ARG A 251 -4.27 16.79 13.73
C ARG A 251 -5.37 17.84 13.50
N ALA A 252 -5.70 18.15 12.25
CA ALA A 252 -6.76 19.12 11.92
C ALA A 252 -8.18 18.60 12.26
N LEU A 253 -8.40 17.28 12.20
CA LEU A 253 -9.70 16.66 12.51
C LEU A 253 -9.87 16.28 13.99
N ALA A 254 -8.79 16.04 14.74
CA ALA A 254 -8.84 15.70 16.17
C ALA A 254 -9.68 16.67 17.04
N PRO A 255 -9.51 18.01 17.00
CA PRO A 255 -10.36 18.93 17.78
C PRO A 255 -11.83 18.93 17.34
N ARG A 256 -12.13 18.35 16.18
CA ARG A 256 -13.47 18.26 15.57
C ARG A 256 -14.04 16.83 15.62
N ARG A 257 -13.46 15.92 16.42
CA ARG A 257 -13.90 14.51 16.56
C ARG A 257 -15.40 14.35 16.81
N ALA A 258 -16.02 15.28 17.55
CA ALA A 258 -17.46 15.25 17.86
C ALA A 258 -18.38 15.66 16.68
N GLU A 259 -17.83 16.27 15.62
CA GLU A 259 -18.56 16.58 14.38
C GLU A 259 -18.55 15.42 13.37
N LEU A 260 -17.67 14.42 13.57
CA LEU A 260 -17.46 13.34 12.62
C LEU A 260 -18.58 12.30 12.71
N GLN A 261 -19.32 12.12 11.61
CA GLN A 261 -20.39 11.11 11.51
C GLN A 261 -19.90 9.65 11.41
N ARG A 262 -18.58 9.45 11.35
CA ARG A 262 -17.90 8.15 11.14
C ARG A 262 -16.56 8.17 11.86
N SER A 263 -16.12 7.01 12.35
CA SER A 263 -14.71 6.79 12.69
C SER A 263 -13.83 6.98 11.46
N ILE A 264 -12.66 7.57 11.65
CA ILE A 264 -11.60 7.64 10.64
C ILE A 264 -10.41 6.83 11.16
N LEU A 265 -9.93 5.90 10.34
CA LEU A 265 -8.68 5.18 10.58
C LEU A 265 -7.57 5.89 9.80
N PHE A 266 -6.48 6.22 10.50
CA PHE A 266 -5.26 6.76 9.91
C PHE A 266 -4.21 5.66 9.86
N VAL A 267 -3.58 5.48 8.70
CA VAL A 267 -2.61 4.41 8.45
C VAL A 267 -1.37 4.93 7.72
N ALA A 268 -0.25 4.25 7.95
CA ALA A 268 0.98 4.43 7.20
C ALA A 268 1.52 3.03 6.91
N TRP A 269 1.67 2.65 5.64
CA TRP A 269 1.94 1.27 5.24
C TRP A 269 3.44 0.93 5.19
N ALA A 270 3.72 -0.36 5.04
CA ALA A 270 5.03 -0.94 4.78
C ALA A 270 4.88 -1.88 3.58
N GLY A 271 5.95 -2.18 2.87
CA GLY A 271 5.95 -3.23 1.86
C GLY A 271 5.37 -2.81 0.50
N GLU A 272 5.12 -1.52 0.28
CA GLU A 272 4.43 -1.04 -0.93
C GLU A 272 5.36 -1.16 -2.13
N GLU A 273 6.57 -0.62 -2.00
CA GLU A 273 7.67 -0.69 -2.96
C GLU A 273 8.13 -2.14 -3.20
N GLU A 274 7.88 -3.04 -2.24
CA GLU A 274 8.12 -4.47 -2.34
C GLU A 274 6.92 -5.27 -2.89
N GLY A 275 5.80 -4.61 -3.23
CA GLY A 275 4.61 -5.20 -3.86
C GLY A 275 3.35 -5.18 -2.99
N LEU A 276 2.96 -4.02 -2.45
CA LEU A 276 1.74 -3.81 -1.63
C LEU A 276 1.63 -4.69 -0.37
N LEU A 277 2.75 -5.19 0.14
CA LEU A 277 2.77 -6.33 1.06
C LEU A 277 2.15 -6.03 2.44
N GLY A 278 2.15 -4.78 2.90
CA GLY A 278 1.54 -4.40 4.19
C GLY A 278 0.04 -4.16 4.13
N SER A 279 -0.45 -3.57 3.03
CA SER A 279 -1.88 -3.44 2.73
C SER A 279 -2.49 -4.82 2.42
N GLU A 280 -1.81 -5.66 1.65
CA GLU A 280 -2.16 -7.08 1.49
C GLU A 280 -2.15 -7.85 2.82
N ALA A 281 -1.12 -7.70 3.67
CA ALA A 281 -1.03 -8.42 4.94
C ALA A 281 -2.12 -7.97 5.95
N TYR A 282 -2.50 -6.69 5.92
CA TYR A 282 -3.68 -6.20 6.65
C TYR A 282 -4.96 -6.82 6.09
N ALA A 283 -5.13 -6.82 4.76
CA ALA A 283 -6.29 -7.40 4.12
C ALA A 283 -6.45 -8.90 4.47
N GLY A 284 -5.38 -9.69 4.30
CA GLY A 284 -5.35 -11.11 4.57
C GLY A 284 -5.62 -11.48 6.04
N ARG A 285 -5.13 -10.67 7.00
CA ARG A 285 -5.48 -10.84 8.43
C ARG A 285 -6.97 -10.65 8.67
N MET A 286 -7.53 -9.55 8.17
CA MET A 286 -8.92 -9.15 8.41
C MET A 286 -9.93 -10.04 7.66
N ALA A 287 -9.54 -10.65 6.54
CA ALA A 287 -10.37 -11.63 5.81
C ALA A 287 -10.72 -12.89 6.64
N SER A 288 -9.91 -13.24 7.66
CA SER A 288 -10.15 -14.39 8.54
C SER A 288 -11.13 -14.12 9.69
N SER A 289 -11.69 -12.89 9.76
CA SER A 289 -12.21 -12.31 10.99
C SER A 289 -13.72 -11.97 10.94
N PRO A 290 -14.48 -11.99 12.06
CA PRO A 290 -15.96 -11.83 12.06
C PRO A 290 -16.51 -10.41 11.75
N GLY A 291 -16.38 -10.01 10.48
CA GLY A 291 -16.90 -8.77 9.88
C GLY A 291 -16.00 -8.42 8.69
N ARG A 292 -16.53 -8.31 7.46
CA ARG A 292 -15.82 -8.58 6.17
C ARG A 292 -15.00 -7.41 5.58
N VAL A 293 -15.30 -6.71 4.44
CA VAL A 293 -15.42 -5.23 4.21
C VAL A 293 -16.51 -5.16 3.19
N GLU A 294 -17.63 -4.77 3.74
CA GLU A 294 -18.71 -4.20 3.01
C GLU A 294 -19.01 -2.92 3.82
N SER A 295 -17.93 -2.16 4.11
CA SER A 295 -17.78 -1.42 5.37
C SER A 295 -16.75 -0.29 5.48
N LEU A 296 -15.88 -0.05 4.49
CA LEU A 296 -15.16 1.21 4.40
C LEU A 296 -15.95 2.04 3.38
N VAL A 297 -16.49 3.18 3.79
CA VAL A 297 -17.25 4.05 2.86
C VAL A 297 -16.33 4.66 1.81
N ALA A 298 -15.05 4.82 2.17
CA ALA A 298 -13.95 5.13 1.27
C ALA A 298 -12.62 4.71 1.93
N TYR A 299 -11.63 4.42 1.09
CA TYR A 299 -10.23 4.63 1.41
C TYR A 299 -9.73 5.82 0.58
N LEU A 300 -9.04 6.76 1.23
CA LEU A 300 -8.24 7.80 0.57
C LEU A 300 -6.77 7.42 0.72
N ASN A 301 -6.22 6.73 -0.28
CA ASN A 301 -4.77 6.56 -0.39
C ASN A 301 -4.14 7.90 -0.81
N LEU A 302 -2.99 8.20 -0.24
CA LEU A 302 -2.27 9.47 -0.36
C LEU A 302 -0.85 9.14 -0.81
N ASP A 303 -0.61 9.28 -2.11
CA ASP A 303 0.64 8.92 -2.76
C ASP A 303 1.03 9.96 -3.82
N VAL A 304 2.33 10.24 -3.94
CA VAL A 304 2.94 11.26 -4.82
C VAL A 304 2.40 12.70 -4.61
N ILE A 305 1.65 12.97 -3.54
CA ILE A 305 0.82 14.20 -3.35
C ILE A 305 1.55 15.49 -2.97
N GLY A 306 2.88 15.50 -2.87
CA GLY A 306 3.66 16.65 -2.38
C GLY A 306 4.21 17.62 -3.45
N CYS A 307 4.12 17.32 -4.75
CA CYS A 307 4.87 18.04 -5.78
C CYS A 307 4.17 18.26 -7.13
N CYS A 308 4.87 19.03 -7.98
CA CYS A 308 4.87 18.93 -9.44
C CYS A 308 3.60 19.38 -10.22
N GLY A 309 2.42 19.40 -9.60
CA GLY A 309 1.18 19.84 -10.23
C GLY A 309 0.42 20.91 -9.45
N ASN A 310 -0.33 21.75 -10.17
CA ASN A 310 -1.44 22.55 -9.61
C ASN A 310 -2.79 21.81 -9.72
N THR A 311 -2.79 20.58 -10.23
CA THR A 311 -3.97 19.73 -10.42
C THR A 311 -3.96 18.64 -9.35
N LEU A 312 -5.09 18.43 -8.70
CA LEU A 312 -5.32 17.22 -7.92
C LEU A 312 -5.69 16.09 -8.88
N GLU A 313 -4.77 15.14 -9.05
CA GLU A 313 -5.02 13.90 -9.77
C GLU A 313 -5.57 12.83 -8.82
N ALA A 314 -6.42 11.93 -9.34
CA ALA A 314 -6.96 10.79 -8.60
C ALA A 314 -7.12 9.58 -9.53
N SER A 315 -6.87 8.39 -9.01
CA SER A 315 -6.74 7.14 -9.77
C SER A 315 -7.59 6.02 -9.19
N ASP A 316 -8.11 5.18 -10.09
CA ASP A 316 -8.84 3.94 -9.79
C ASP A 316 -10.01 4.07 -8.80
N GLU A 317 -10.62 5.26 -8.72
CA GLU A 317 -11.66 5.50 -7.74
C GLU A 317 -12.99 4.83 -8.13
N ASN A 318 -13.77 4.44 -7.11
CA ASN A 318 -15.21 4.31 -7.33
C ASN A 318 -15.78 5.66 -7.79
N ALA A 319 -16.62 5.69 -8.83
CA ALA A 319 -17.16 6.94 -9.39
C ALA A 319 -17.84 7.85 -8.33
N ALA A 320 -18.51 7.28 -7.33
CA ALA A 320 -19.15 8.05 -6.26
C ALA A 320 -18.15 8.65 -5.24
N LEU A 321 -16.89 8.21 -5.26
CA LEU A 321 -15.77 8.83 -4.54
C LEU A 321 -15.08 9.87 -5.41
N ALA A 322 -14.80 9.57 -6.69
CA ALA A 322 -14.28 10.53 -7.67
C ALA A 322 -15.11 11.83 -7.71
N ASP A 323 -16.44 11.71 -7.79
CA ASP A 323 -17.34 12.87 -7.79
C ASP A 323 -17.30 13.68 -6.49
N ARG A 324 -17.04 13.03 -5.34
CA ARG A 324 -16.87 13.71 -4.03
C ARG A 324 -15.55 14.47 -3.97
N ILE A 325 -14.47 13.89 -4.47
CA ILE A 325 -13.15 14.52 -4.55
C ILE A 325 -13.20 15.69 -5.53
N ARG A 326 -13.75 15.49 -6.74
CA ARG A 326 -13.98 16.55 -7.74
C ARG A 326 -14.82 17.70 -7.19
N ALA A 327 -15.89 17.40 -6.47
CA ALA A 327 -16.72 18.41 -5.82
C ALA A 327 -15.99 19.16 -4.69
N ALA A 328 -15.06 18.49 -3.96
CA ALA A 328 -14.22 19.14 -2.97
C ALA A 328 -13.18 20.07 -3.61
N ALA A 329 -12.44 19.58 -4.62
CA ALA A 329 -11.49 20.37 -5.39
C ALA A 329 -12.16 21.61 -6.01
N THR A 330 -13.34 21.44 -6.62
CA THR A 330 -14.17 22.54 -7.17
C THR A 330 -14.52 23.60 -6.12
N ARG A 331 -14.90 23.20 -4.89
CA ARG A 331 -15.17 24.15 -3.79
C ARG A 331 -13.92 24.89 -3.30
N LEU A 332 -12.74 24.31 -3.48
CA LEU A 332 -11.45 24.88 -3.08
C LEU A 332 -10.76 25.65 -4.22
N GLY A 333 -11.35 25.69 -5.43
CA GLY A 333 -10.73 26.31 -6.61
C GLY A 333 -9.56 25.51 -7.19
N ILE A 334 -9.41 24.24 -6.82
CA ILE A 334 -8.31 23.36 -7.24
C ILE A 334 -8.72 22.63 -8.53
N PRO A 335 -7.94 22.72 -9.63
CA PRO A 335 -8.12 21.88 -10.81
C PRO A 335 -8.09 20.39 -10.45
N PHE A 336 -8.96 19.58 -11.07
CA PHE A 336 -9.07 18.14 -10.78
C PHE A 336 -9.06 17.31 -12.06
N GLN A 337 -8.37 16.17 -12.03
CA GLN A 337 -8.32 15.20 -13.11
C GLN A 337 -8.42 13.77 -12.57
N SER A 338 -9.43 12.99 -12.99
CA SER A 338 -9.39 11.53 -12.83
C SER A 338 -8.48 10.96 -13.92
N ILE A 339 -7.48 10.18 -13.54
CA ILE A 339 -6.55 9.48 -14.46
C ILE A 339 -6.93 8.00 -14.59
N ARG A 340 -6.29 7.28 -15.52
CA ARG A 340 -6.41 5.81 -15.65
C ARG A 340 -5.03 5.19 -15.47
N GLY A 341 -4.98 4.10 -14.70
CA GLY A 341 -3.73 3.59 -14.15
C GLY A 341 -3.52 4.12 -12.72
N GLY A 342 -2.69 3.41 -11.98
CA GLY A 342 -2.66 3.38 -10.52
C GLY A 342 -2.38 1.96 -10.05
N GLY A 343 -1.71 1.83 -8.90
CA GLY A 343 -1.16 0.55 -8.45
C GLY A 343 -0.50 0.63 -7.06
N SER A 344 -1.09 1.43 -6.17
CA SER A 344 -0.66 1.61 -4.77
C SER A 344 -1.69 0.97 -3.81
N ASP A 345 -1.55 1.19 -2.50
CA ASP A 345 -2.32 0.54 -1.42
C ASP A 345 -3.86 0.58 -1.59
N GLN A 346 -4.44 1.50 -2.37
CA GLN A 346 -5.89 1.49 -2.65
C GLN A 346 -6.36 0.32 -3.52
N THR A 347 -5.43 -0.44 -4.11
CA THR A 347 -5.73 -1.52 -5.05
C THR A 347 -5.84 -2.90 -4.40
N THR A 348 -5.54 -3.03 -3.10
CA THR A 348 -5.66 -4.29 -2.32
C THR A 348 -7.06 -4.53 -1.77
#